data_AF-A0A3B9Z347-F1
#
_entry.id   AF-A0A3B9Z347-F1
#
_cell.length_a   1.000
_cell.length_b   1.000
_cell.length_c   1.000
_cell.angle_alpha   90.00
_cell.angle_beta   90.00
_cell.angle_gamma   90.00
#
_symmetry.space_group_name_H-M   'P 1'
#
loop_
_entity.id
_entity.type
_entity.pdbx_description
1 polymer ?
#
loop_
_entity_poly.entity_id
_entity_poly.type
_entity_poly.pdbx_seq_one_letter_code
_entity_poly.pdbx_strand_id
1 'polypeptide(L)'
;SMRVIGTPHLVVGHTHEPRIARFPRRRQRGGSTDIQVRENGGYAFDSGRFVINPGSVGQPRDGDPRASYAVLGLPGSGSDAITVTHRRVAYDVAAIQSEMMRVRLPLEMATRLSYGE
;
A
#
# COMPACT_ATOMS: atom_id res chain seq x y z
N SER A 1 -0.64 19.41 -4.38
CA SER A 1 0.68 19.89 -4.84
C SER A 1 1.74 19.45 -3.83
N MET A 2 2.67 18.55 -4.19
CA MET A 2 3.73 18.02 -3.31
C MET A 2 4.73 19.07 -2.78
N ARG A 3 4.54 20.37 -3.06
CA ARG A 3 5.38 21.47 -2.56
C ARG A 3 5.39 21.61 -1.03
N VAL A 4 4.38 21.09 -0.33
CA VAL A 4 4.27 21.19 1.14
C VAL A 4 5.01 20.06 1.86
N ILE A 5 5.40 19.00 1.15
CA ILE A 5 6.03 17.82 1.74
C ILE A 5 7.56 17.96 1.62
N GLY A 6 8.21 18.21 2.75
CA GLY A 6 9.66 18.44 2.84
C GLY A 6 10.51 17.20 2.58
N THR A 7 9.93 16.00 2.59
CA THR A 7 10.65 14.73 2.39
C THR A 7 10.57 14.23 0.94
N PRO A 8 11.57 13.48 0.45
CA PRO A 8 11.52 12.86 -0.88
C PRO A 8 10.49 11.73 -0.99
N HIS A 9 10.27 10.99 0.09
CA HIS A 9 9.36 9.84 0.13
C HIS A 9 8.22 10.11 1.12
N LEU A 10 7.01 9.70 0.75
CA LEU A 10 5.79 9.83 1.54
C LEU A 10 5.07 8.48 1.58
N VAL A 11 4.74 8.03 2.79
CA VAL A 11 3.84 6.89 2.98
C VAL A 11 2.43 7.40 3.25
N VAL A 12 1.45 6.87 2.53
CA VAL A 12 0.03 7.21 2.65
C VAL A 12 -0.81 5.93 2.79
N GLY A 13 -2.06 6.09 3.21
CA GLY A 13 -3.04 5.01 3.21
C GLY A 13 -4.34 5.47 2.54
N HIS A 14 -5.46 5.26 3.22
CA HIS A 14 -6.81 5.73 2.86
C HIS A 14 -7.49 5.00 1.68
N THR A 15 -6.80 4.76 0.56
CA THR A 15 -7.44 4.11 -0.61
C THR A 15 -7.59 2.60 -0.45
N HIS A 16 -6.82 1.99 0.47
CA HIS A 16 -6.76 0.54 0.70
C HIS A 16 -6.19 -0.29 -0.46
N GLU A 17 -5.60 0.37 -1.45
CA GLU A 17 -4.95 -0.26 -2.61
C GLU A 17 -3.44 -0.04 -2.55
N PRO A 18 -2.61 -1.08 -2.68
CA PRO A 18 -1.16 -0.91 -2.70
C PRO A 18 -0.73 -0.17 -3.97
N ARG A 19 0.05 0.89 -3.82
CA ARG A 19 0.52 1.72 -4.94
C ARG A 19 1.92 2.24 -4.69
N ILE A 20 2.68 2.40 -5.77
CA ILE A 20 3.93 3.19 -5.78
C ILE A 20 3.79 4.18 -6.93
N ALA A 21 3.89 5.47 -6.62
CA ALA A 21 3.84 6.53 -7.63
C ALA A 21 5.13 7.36 -7.57
N ARG A 22 5.81 7.49 -8.70
CA ARG A 22 6.99 8.34 -8.87
C ARG A 22 6.56 9.73 -9.34
N PHE A 23 7.08 10.75 -8.69
CA PHE A 23 6.89 12.15 -9.08
C PHE A 23 8.21 12.76 -9.58
N PRO A 24 8.15 13.60 -10.63
CA PRO A 24 9.33 14.29 -11.12
C PRO A 24 9.85 15.30 -10.08
N ARG A 25 11.18 15.46 -10.01
CA ARG A 25 11.85 16.38 -9.05
C ARG A 25 11.48 17.85 -9.27
N ARG A 26 11.23 18.25 -10.51
CA ARG A 26 10.77 19.60 -10.90
C ARG A 26 9.36 19.49 -11.49
N ARG A 27 8.58 20.58 -11.44
CA ARG A 27 7.33 20.69 -12.20
C ARG A 27 7.66 20.62 -13.69
N GLN A 28 7.69 19.42 -14.25
CA GLN A 28 7.50 19.21 -15.68
C GLN A 28 6.00 19.09 -15.92
N ARG A 29 5.55 19.47 -17.12
CA ARG A 29 4.22 19.10 -17.61
C ARG A 29 4.23 17.58 -17.81
N GLY A 30 3.92 16.85 -16.74
CA GLY A 30 3.93 15.39 -16.68
C GLY A 30 3.48 14.99 -15.28
N GLY A 31 2.46 14.13 -15.20
CA GLY A 31 1.89 13.65 -13.94
C GLY A 31 2.83 12.74 -13.17
N SER A 32 2.32 12.06 -12.14
CA SER A 32 3.01 10.92 -11.56
C SER A 32 3.07 9.76 -12.54
N THR A 33 4.08 8.91 -12.41
CA THR A 33 4.14 7.62 -13.07
C THR A 33 3.88 6.54 -12.03
N ASP A 34 2.87 5.71 -12.28
CA ASP A 34 2.60 4.54 -11.44
C ASP A 34 3.64 3.46 -11.73
N ILE A 35 4.20 2.92 -10.66
CA ILE A 35 5.11 1.78 -10.69
C ILE A 35 4.29 0.56 -10.29
N GLN A 36 4.35 -0.48 -11.11
CA GLN A 36 3.67 -1.74 -10.83
C GLN A 36 4.17 -2.33 -9.51
N VAL A 37 3.24 -2.51 -8.56
CA VAL A 37 3.52 -3.22 -7.32
C VAL A 37 3.62 -4.72 -7.61
N ARG A 38 4.71 -5.35 -7.15
CA ARG A 38 4.91 -6.80 -7.24
C ARG A 38 4.97 -7.35 -5.82
N GLU A 39 4.14 -8.34 -5.52
CA GLU A 39 4.20 -9.05 -4.24
C GLU A 39 5.59 -9.67 -4.06
N ASN A 40 6.20 -9.46 -2.89
CA ASN A 40 7.55 -9.90 -2.55
C ASN A 40 8.67 -9.31 -3.43
N GLY A 41 8.34 -8.43 -4.38
CA GLY A 41 9.30 -7.69 -5.20
C GLY A 41 9.74 -6.43 -4.48
N GLY A 42 11.03 -6.35 -4.13
CA GLY A 42 11.62 -5.14 -3.59
C GLY A 42 11.81 -4.07 -4.67
N TYR A 43 11.38 -2.84 -4.41
CA TYR A 43 11.72 -1.67 -5.20
C TYR A 43 12.69 -0.79 -4.41
N ALA A 44 13.89 -0.55 -4.94
CA ALA A 44 14.84 0.40 -4.39
C ALA A 44 14.54 1.80 -4.94
N PHE A 45 14.31 2.76 -4.05
CA PHE A 45 14.09 4.14 -4.47
C PHE A 45 15.38 4.74 -5.02
N ASP A 46 15.27 5.36 -6.19
CA ASP A 46 16.31 6.21 -6.73
C ASP A 46 16.19 7.63 -6.17
N SER A 47 16.91 8.56 -6.79
CA SER A 47 16.91 9.97 -6.40
C SER A 47 15.54 10.70 -6.53
N GLY A 48 14.52 10.06 -7.11
CA GLY A 48 13.18 10.59 -7.32
C GLY A 48 12.37 10.86 -6.05
N ARG A 49 11.16 11.38 -6.24
CA ARG A 49 10.16 11.52 -5.17
C ARG A 49 9.11 10.43 -5.30
N PHE A 50 8.74 9.80 -4.20
CA PHE A 50 7.85 8.64 -4.23
C PHE A 50 6.70 8.79 -3.23
N VAL A 51 5.51 8.43 -3.67
CA VAL A 51 4.36 8.20 -2.78
C VAL A 51 4.09 6.71 -2.76
N ILE A 52 3.98 6.16 -1.55
CA ILE A 52 3.80 4.74 -1.32
C ILE A 52 2.52 4.53 -0.52
N ASN A 53 1.66 3.66 -1.02
CA ASN A 53 0.54 3.12 -0.27
C ASN A 53 0.82 1.63 -0.01
N PRO A 54 0.89 1.17 1.24
CA PRO A 54 1.11 -0.24 1.56
C PRO A 54 -0.15 -1.10 1.32
N GLY A 55 -1.30 -0.50 1.00
CA GLY A 55 -2.60 -1.16 0.96
C GLY A 55 -3.30 -1.09 2.31
N SER A 56 -4.18 -2.06 2.59
CA SER A 56 -4.90 -2.17 3.85
C SER A 56 -4.74 -3.54 4.48
N VAL A 57 -4.54 -3.57 5.80
CA VAL A 57 -4.46 -4.81 6.57
C VAL A 57 -5.85 -5.42 6.77
N GLY A 58 -6.87 -4.60 7.05
CA GLY A 58 -8.19 -5.08 7.48
C GLY A 58 -9.30 -5.03 6.43
N GLN A 59 -9.14 -4.22 5.38
CA GLN A 59 -10.13 -4.12 4.30
C GLN A 59 -9.44 -3.74 2.98
N PRO A 60 -8.69 -4.65 2.34
CA PRO A 60 -8.15 -4.42 0.99
C PRO A 60 -9.25 -4.05 0.00
N ARG A 61 -8.95 -3.23 -1.01
CA ARG A 61 -9.92 -2.76 -2.03
C ARG A 61 -9.46 -2.95 -3.47
N ASP A 62 -8.51 -3.86 -3.68
CA ASP A 62 -7.88 -4.10 -4.98
C ASP A 62 -8.19 -5.47 -5.59
N GLY A 63 -9.23 -6.15 -5.10
CA GLY A 63 -9.66 -7.46 -5.61
C GLY A 63 -8.87 -8.65 -5.06
N ASP A 64 -7.92 -8.42 -4.15
CA ASP A 64 -7.21 -9.47 -3.39
C ASP A 64 -7.61 -9.40 -1.91
N PRO A 65 -8.33 -10.40 -1.36
CA PRO A 65 -8.83 -10.38 0.01
C PRO A 65 -7.73 -10.50 1.07
N ARG A 66 -6.49 -10.85 0.69
CA ARG A 66 -5.38 -10.98 1.66
C ARG A 66 -4.99 -9.62 2.22
N ALA A 67 -4.67 -9.58 3.51
CA ALA A 67 -4.15 -8.39 4.17
C ALA A 67 -2.90 -7.86 3.45
N SER A 68 -2.81 -6.54 3.26
CA SER A 68 -1.73 -5.87 2.54
C SER A 68 -0.90 -5.00 3.46
N TYR A 69 0.43 -5.08 3.33
CA TYR A 69 1.37 -4.19 3.99
C TYR A 69 2.66 -4.05 3.18
N ALA A 70 3.55 -3.14 3.61
CA ALA A 70 4.87 -3.01 3.03
C ALA A 70 5.97 -3.01 4.10
N VAL A 71 7.11 -3.61 3.77
CA VAL A 71 8.34 -3.56 4.56
C VAL A 71 9.26 -2.52 3.95
N LEU A 72 9.71 -1.57 4.78
CA LEU A 72 10.70 -0.57 4.38
C LEU A 72 12.08 -1.00 4.87
N GLY A 73 13.02 -1.18 3.94
CA GLY A 73 14.44 -1.24 4.26
C GLY A 73 14.98 0.17 4.33
N LEU A 74 15.47 0.59 5.50
CA LEU A 74 16.09 1.90 5.68
C LEU A 74 17.60 1.83 5.40
N PRO A 75 18.25 2.94 5.00
CA PRO A 75 19.69 2.97 4.77
C PRO A 75 20.48 2.51 5.99
N GLY A 76 21.56 1.78 5.77
CA GLY A 76 22.43 1.23 6.80
C GLY A 76 23.70 0.63 6.18
N SER A 77 24.46 -0.16 6.94
CA SER A 77 25.80 -0.64 6.54
C SER A 77 25.85 -1.56 5.30
N GLY A 78 24.73 -1.91 4.67
CA GLY A 78 24.67 -2.77 3.48
C GLY A 78 24.02 -2.15 2.24
N SER A 79 23.40 -0.97 2.34
CA SER A 79 22.77 -0.25 1.22
C SER A 79 22.46 1.19 1.63
N ASP A 80 22.76 2.14 0.75
CA ASP A 80 22.42 3.55 0.94
C ASP A 80 20.99 3.88 0.46
N ALA A 81 20.32 2.96 -0.23
CA ALA A 81 18.99 3.17 -0.78
C ALA A 81 17.88 2.65 0.16
N ILE A 82 16.80 3.43 0.27
CA ILE A 82 15.54 2.94 0.86
C ILE A 82 14.93 1.92 -0.09
N THR A 83 14.50 0.78 0.44
CA THR A 83 13.74 -0.23 -0.31
C THR A 83 12.32 -0.34 0.22
N VAL A 84 11.37 -0.67 -0.65
CA VAL A 84 10.00 -1.04 -0.27
C VAL A 84 9.67 -2.40 -0.84
N THR A 85 9.11 -3.28 -0.01
CA THR A 85 8.62 -4.60 -0.44
C THR A 85 7.18 -4.77 0.01
N HIS A 86 6.25 -4.84 -0.94
CA HIS A 86 4.84 -5.12 -0.64
C HIS A 86 4.63 -6.61 -0.39
N ARG A 87 3.79 -6.91 0.59
CA ARG A 87 3.50 -8.27 1.03
C ARG A 87 2.01 -8.46 1.22
N ARG A 88 1.59 -9.70 1.01
CA ARG A 88 0.23 -10.17 1.28
C ARG A 88 0.29 -11.33 2.27
N VAL A 89 -0.68 -11.38 3.17
CA VAL A 89 -0.83 -12.49 4.12
C VAL A 89 -2.30 -12.89 4.17
N ALA A 90 -2.54 -14.19 3.96
CA ALA A 90 -3.88 -14.76 4.14
C ALA A 90 -4.26 -14.73 5.62
N TYR A 91 -5.54 -14.47 5.88
CA TYR A 91 -6.13 -14.55 7.21
C TYR A 91 -7.50 -15.22 7.11
N ASP A 92 -8.05 -15.60 8.25
CA ASP A 92 -9.35 -16.28 8.29
C ASP A 92 -10.51 -15.28 8.10
N VAL A 93 -10.85 -15.01 6.83
CA VAL A 93 -11.96 -14.13 6.46
C VAL A 93 -13.28 -14.63 7.04
N ALA A 94 -13.51 -15.94 7.07
CA ALA A 94 -14.76 -16.53 7.55
C ALA A 94 -14.94 -16.32 9.06
N ALA A 95 -13.86 -16.44 9.84
CA ALA A 95 -13.89 -16.13 11.27
C ALA A 95 -14.22 -14.65 11.52
N ILE A 96 -13.61 -13.72 10.76
CA ILE A 96 -13.90 -12.28 10.89
C ILE A 96 -15.35 -11.97 10.50
N GLN A 97 -15.84 -12.51 9.38
CA GLN A 97 -17.23 -12.35 8.98
C GLN A 97 -18.21 -12.85 10.05
N SER A 98 -17.94 -14.03 10.62
CA SER A 98 -18.77 -14.60 11.69
C SER A 98 -18.84 -13.66 12.91
N GLU A 99 -17.70 -13.08 13.29
CA GLU A 99 -17.62 -12.12 14.39
C GLU A 99 -18.36 -10.81 14.07
N MET A 100 -18.21 -10.29 12.86
CA MET A 100 -18.93 -9.09 12.39
C MET A 100 -20.45 -9.28 12.42
N MET A 101 -20.94 -10.46 12.02
CA MET A 101 -22.36 -10.81 12.08
C MET A 101 -22.84 -10.94 13.53
N ARG A 102 -22.02 -11.51 14.42
CA ARG A 102 -22.32 -11.62 15.86
C ARG A 102 -22.54 -10.25 16.50
N VAL A 103 -21.74 -9.24 16.11
CA VAL A 103 -21.88 -7.85 16.59
C VAL A 103 -22.85 -6.99 15.74
N ARG A 104 -23.58 -7.61 14.80
CA ARG A 104 -24.60 -6.97 13.94
C ARG A 104 -24.06 -5.81 13.09
N LEU A 105 -22.83 -5.93 12.58
CA LEU A 105 -22.33 -5.02 11.55
C LEU A 105 -23.10 -5.24 10.23
N PRO A 106 -23.17 -4.22 9.35
CA PRO A 106 -23.80 -4.36 8.05
C PRO A 106 -23.21 -5.52 7.24
N LEU A 107 -24.08 -6.34 6.65
CA LEU A 107 -23.68 -7.53 5.89
C LEU A 107 -22.75 -7.17 4.73
N GLU A 108 -22.97 -6.01 4.09
CA GLU A 108 -22.13 -5.53 2.99
C GLU A 108 -20.67 -5.36 3.41
N MET A 109 -20.40 -4.93 4.65
CA MET A 109 -19.02 -4.78 5.15
C MET A 109 -18.34 -6.14 5.32
N ALA A 110 -19.09 -7.15 5.78
CA ALA A 110 -18.57 -8.49 5.96
C ALA A 110 -18.31 -9.17 4.60
N THR A 111 -19.29 -9.11 3.69
CA THR A 111 -19.22 -9.76 2.36
C THR A 111 -18.04 -9.27 1.55
N ARG A 112 -17.75 -7.97 1.58
CA ARG A 112 -16.65 -7.38 0.80
C ARG A 112 -15.26 -7.90 1.18
N LEU A 113 -15.07 -8.39 2.42
CA LEU A 113 -13.80 -9.01 2.83
C LEU A 113 -13.43 -10.22 1.97
N SER A 114 -14.41 -10.97 1.47
CA SER A 114 -14.17 -12.14 0.61
C SER A 114 -13.63 -11.77 -0.78
N TYR A 115 -13.89 -10.54 -1.23
CA TYR A 115 -13.57 -10.07 -2.57
C TYR A 115 -12.44 -9.04 -2.57
N GLY A 116 -12.07 -8.49 -1.42
CA GLY A 116 -11.12 -7.37 -1.34
C GLY A 116 -11.74 -6.09 -1.91
N GLU A 117 -12.90 -5.69 -1.39
CA GLU A 117 -13.69 -4.49 -1.78
C GLU A 117 -14.03 -3.53 -0.61
#